data_AF-A0A378FQH0-F1
#
_entry.id   AF-A0A378FQH0-F1
#
_cell.length_a   1.000
_cell.length_b   1.000
_cell.length_c   1.000
_cell.angle_alpha   90.00
_cell.angle_beta   90.00
_cell.angle_gamma   90.00
#
_symmetry.space_group_name_H-M   'P 1'
#
loop_
_entity.id
_entity.type
_entity.pdbx_description
1 polymer ?
#
loop_
_entity_poly.entity_id
_entity_poly.type
_entity_poly.pdbx_seq_one_letter_code
_entity_poly.pdbx_strand_id
1 'polypeptide(L)'
;MLIGILQCTIVPEDKDDWEDIWNEGIEPERWEEALQALSPVLQFGEQKPSFLQSFDPLDSEYGSIAGLLIDAPGGNTLKLNKDHFVKRGQVEHICPDCAAIALFTIQTNSPAGGAGYRVGMRGGGPLTTLVVPKEEDKYPLWQKLWLNVLPLAQKPTPAQHALIFPWLAPTKTSDKAGNVVTPENAHPLQAYWGMPRRIELDFTKTVAGVCNLCGDSHPSLLLQMRSKNYGVQYDSWIHPFSPYRQALKDPSAPWLALKGQPGGLNYKDWLGLLMKREDKFNRMQPAKVVLAARRRKKLGLWCFCLGYG
;
A
#
# COMPACT_ATOMS: atom_id res chain seq x y z
N MET A 1 -3.99 -3.75 1.98
CA MET A 1 -5.37 -3.27 2.05
C MET A 1 -6.11 -3.85 3.25
N LEU A 2 -6.41 -5.14 3.30
CA LEU A 2 -7.22 -5.77 4.36
C LEU A 2 -6.70 -5.52 5.79
N ILE A 3 -5.40 -5.70 6.03
CA ILE A 3 -4.80 -5.39 7.35
C ILE A 3 -4.97 -3.90 7.69
N GLY A 4 -4.89 -3.01 6.70
CA GLY A 4 -5.13 -1.58 6.89
C GLY A 4 -6.57 -1.27 7.31
N ILE A 5 -7.56 -2.00 6.77
CA ILE A 5 -8.97 -1.88 7.18
C ILE A 5 -9.13 -2.29 8.64
N LEU A 6 -8.62 -3.47 9.03
CA LEU A 6 -8.64 -3.92 10.43
C LEU A 6 -7.94 -2.91 11.36
N GLN A 7 -6.77 -2.45 10.96
CA GLN A 7 -5.97 -1.47 11.70
C GLN A 7 -6.61 -0.08 11.80
N CYS A 8 -7.65 0.22 11.03
CA CYS A 8 -8.43 1.45 11.14
C CYS A 8 -9.78 1.25 11.86
N THR A 9 -10.19 0.01 12.13
CA THR A 9 -11.53 -0.32 12.65
C THR A 9 -11.47 -1.07 13.97
N ILE A 10 -10.96 -2.30 13.92
CA ILE A 10 -10.81 -3.21 15.06
C ILE A 10 -9.38 -3.06 15.57
N VAL A 11 -9.09 -1.90 16.17
CA VAL A 11 -7.75 -1.60 16.68
C VAL A 11 -7.65 -2.00 18.14
N PRO A 12 -6.74 -2.91 18.50
CA PRO A 12 -6.57 -3.28 19.89
C PRO A 12 -5.89 -2.16 20.65
N GLU A 13 -6.30 -1.92 21.89
CA GLU A 13 -5.75 -0.84 22.71
C GLU A 13 -4.36 -1.19 23.23
N ASP A 14 -4.16 -2.45 23.60
CA ASP A 14 -2.91 -2.99 24.09
C ASP A 14 -2.68 -4.44 23.64
N LYS A 15 -1.82 -5.18 24.36
CA LYS A 15 -1.50 -6.56 24.04
C LYS A 15 -2.55 -7.55 24.52
N ASP A 16 -3.25 -7.22 25.60
CA ASP A 16 -4.20 -8.11 26.22
C ASP A 16 -5.47 -8.12 25.35
N ASP A 17 -5.98 -6.95 24.95
CA ASP A 17 -7.07 -6.82 23.96
C ASP A 17 -6.71 -7.46 22.60
N TRP A 18 -5.43 -7.40 22.21
CA TRP A 18 -4.97 -8.11 21.01
C TRP A 18 -5.08 -9.64 21.17
N GLU A 19 -4.73 -10.18 22.34
CA GLU A 19 -4.77 -11.62 22.64
C GLU A 19 -6.20 -12.13 22.80
N ASP A 20 -7.08 -11.34 23.39
CA ASP A 20 -8.51 -11.65 23.53
C ASP A 20 -9.15 -11.84 22.14
N ILE A 21 -8.99 -10.87 21.22
CA ILE A 21 -9.52 -10.97 19.85
C ILE A 21 -8.90 -12.15 19.07
N TRP A 22 -7.62 -12.47 19.33
CA TRP A 22 -6.98 -13.62 18.69
C TRP A 22 -7.63 -14.95 19.12
N ASN A 23 -7.97 -15.09 20.40
CA ASN A 23 -8.53 -16.31 20.98
C ASN A 23 -10.05 -16.43 20.77
N GLU A 24 -10.78 -15.34 20.96
CA GLU A 24 -12.25 -15.32 20.96
C GLU A 24 -12.82 -14.99 19.58
N GLY A 25 -12.06 -14.27 18.75
CA GLY A 25 -12.50 -13.81 17.44
C GLY A 25 -13.05 -12.37 17.47
N ILE A 26 -13.63 -11.97 16.33
CA ILE A 26 -14.32 -10.68 16.19
C ILE A 26 -15.80 -10.99 16.09
N GLU A 27 -16.58 -10.46 17.04
CA GLU A 27 -18.05 -10.57 17.03
C GLU A 27 -18.62 -10.02 15.70
N PRO A 28 -19.56 -10.73 15.04
CA PRO A 28 -20.11 -10.33 13.74
C PRO A 28 -20.68 -8.91 13.73
N GLU A 29 -21.44 -8.54 14.75
CA GLU A 29 -22.07 -7.22 14.88
C GLU A 29 -21.01 -6.13 15.02
N ARG A 30 -19.98 -6.37 15.85
CA ARG A 30 -18.84 -5.47 16.02
C ARG A 30 -18.09 -5.27 14.71
N TRP A 31 -17.97 -6.32 13.90
CA TRP A 31 -17.34 -6.24 12.58
C TRP A 31 -18.18 -5.45 11.58
N GLU A 32 -19.50 -5.66 11.57
CA GLU A 32 -20.41 -4.93 10.69
C GLU A 32 -20.41 -3.42 11.02
N GLU A 33 -20.52 -3.05 12.29
CA GLU A 33 -20.43 -1.66 12.75
C GLU A 33 -19.09 -1.01 12.33
N ALA A 34 -17.99 -1.74 12.48
CA ALA A 34 -16.67 -1.30 12.06
C ALA A 34 -16.60 -0.99 10.56
N LEU A 35 -17.18 -1.86 9.72
CA LEU A 35 -17.22 -1.66 8.28
C LEU A 35 -18.13 -0.50 7.88
N GLN A 36 -19.30 -0.38 8.53
CA GLN A 36 -20.22 0.73 8.30
C GLN A 36 -19.56 2.09 8.60
N ALA A 37 -18.74 2.17 9.65
CA ALA A 37 -18.00 3.39 9.99
C ALA A 37 -16.98 3.82 8.92
N LEU A 38 -16.36 2.87 8.21
CA LEU A 38 -15.43 3.17 7.11
C LEU A 38 -16.08 3.24 5.72
N SER A 39 -17.32 2.76 5.56
CA SER A 39 -18.00 2.75 4.26
C SER A 39 -17.99 4.12 3.55
N PRO A 40 -18.26 5.27 4.22
CA PRO A 40 -18.24 6.58 3.56
C PRO A 40 -16.87 6.99 3.00
N VAL A 41 -15.77 6.45 3.56
CA VAL A 41 -14.41 6.81 3.13
C VAL A 41 -13.80 5.83 2.15
N LEU A 42 -14.38 4.63 1.99
CA LEU A 42 -13.93 3.61 1.05
C LEU A 42 -14.78 3.52 -0.23
N GLN A 43 -15.59 4.56 -0.51
CA GLN A 43 -16.37 4.65 -1.74
C GLN A 43 -15.48 4.60 -2.98
N PHE A 44 -15.81 3.75 -3.95
CA PHE A 44 -15.05 3.60 -5.19
C PHE A 44 -15.99 3.68 -6.40
N GLY A 45 -15.97 4.80 -7.10
CA GLY A 45 -16.92 5.05 -8.18
C GLY A 45 -16.76 6.44 -8.78
N GLU A 46 -17.80 6.88 -9.49
CA GLU A 46 -17.86 8.20 -10.13
C GLU A 46 -17.91 9.34 -9.10
N GLN A 47 -18.60 9.11 -7.96
CA GLN A 47 -18.71 10.14 -6.92
C GLN A 47 -17.36 10.41 -6.24
N LYS A 48 -17.05 11.70 -6.04
CA LYS A 48 -15.89 12.16 -5.28
C LYS A 48 -16.28 12.49 -3.84
N PRO A 49 -15.40 12.28 -2.85
CA PRO A 49 -14.08 11.66 -2.97
C PRO A 49 -14.16 10.15 -3.25
N SER A 50 -13.27 9.64 -4.11
CA SER A 50 -13.23 8.21 -4.46
C SER A 50 -11.92 7.57 -4.02
N PHE A 51 -12.01 6.35 -3.52
CA PHE A 51 -10.93 5.55 -2.94
C PHE A 51 -9.66 5.60 -3.80
N LEU A 52 -8.57 6.09 -3.20
CA LEU A 52 -7.22 6.18 -3.77
C LEU A 52 -7.10 6.92 -5.11
N GLN A 53 -8.07 7.75 -5.46
CA GLN A 53 -8.06 8.58 -6.67
C GLN A 53 -7.87 10.06 -6.33
N SER A 54 -7.37 10.83 -7.29
CA SER A 54 -7.19 12.28 -7.16
C SER A 54 -8.49 12.93 -6.70
N PHE A 55 -8.38 13.80 -5.69
CA PHE A 55 -9.50 14.59 -5.18
C PHE A 55 -9.98 15.56 -6.26
N ASP A 56 -9.04 16.35 -6.78
CA ASP A 56 -9.28 17.29 -7.86
C ASP A 56 -9.28 16.57 -9.22
N PRO A 57 -10.17 16.96 -10.16
CA PRO A 57 -10.16 16.46 -11.53
C PRO A 57 -8.80 16.64 -12.21
N LEU A 58 -8.39 15.63 -12.98
CA LEU A 58 -7.12 15.67 -13.70
C LEU A 58 -7.32 16.18 -15.12
N ASP A 59 -6.68 17.32 -15.40
CA ASP A 59 -6.48 17.81 -16.77
C ASP A 59 -5.25 17.12 -17.38
N SER A 60 -5.49 15.96 -18.00
CA SER A 60 -4.54 15.12 -18.73
C SER A 60 -5.31 14.23 -19.72
N GLU A 61 -4.65 13.77 -20.78
CA GLU A 61 -5.23 12.81 -21.72
C GLU A 61 -5.60 11.48 -21.05
N TYR A 62 -6.62 10.82 -21.60
CA TYR A 62 -6.97 9.46 -21.21
C TYR A 62 -5.90 8.46 -21.69
N GLY A 63 -5.39 7.67 -20.76
CA GLY A 63 -4.57 6.50 -21.02
C GLY A 63 -5.37 5.21 -20.82
N SER A 64 -4.82 4.10 -21.30
CA SER A 64 -5.37 2.76 -21.07
C SER A 64 -5.42 2.42 -19.58
N ILE A 65 -6.44 1.66 -19.18
CA ILE A 65 -6.58 1.11 -17.82
C ILE A 65 -5.40 0.20 -17.42
N ALA A 66 -4.68 -0.36 -18.40
CA ALA A 66 -3.45 -1.10 -18.16
C ALA A 66 -2.41 -0.27 -17.40
N GLY A 67 -2.47 1.07 -17.45
CA GLY A 67 -1.60 1.97 -16.68
C GLY A 67 -1.69 1.82 -15.15
N LEU A 68 -2.68 1.09 -14.63
CA LEU A 68 -2.73 0.68 -13.22
C LEU A 68 -1.78 -0.47 -12.88
N LEU A 69 -1.34 -1.24 -13.87
CA LEU A 69 -0.45 -2.39 -13.69
C LEU A 69 1.00 -1.92 -13.63
N ILE A 70 1.77 -2.48 -12.70
CA ILE A 70 3.13 -2.01 -12.41
C ILE A 70 4.12 -2.31 -13.55
N ASP A 71 3.85 -3.35 -14.32
CA ASP A 71 4.64 -3.77 -15.49
C ASP A 71 4.19 -3.10 -16.79
N ALA A 72 3.14 -2.27 -16.76
CA ALA A 72 2.66 -1.58 -17.94
C ALA A 72 3.71 -0.56 -18.42
N PRO A 73 3.99 -0.51 -19.74
CA PRO A 73 5.01 0.36 -20.28
C PRO A 73 4.58 1.83 -20.16
N GLY A 74 5.46 2.66 -19.61
CA GLY A 74 5.24 4.11 -19.55
C GLY A 74 5.30 4.76 -20.94
N GLY A 75 4.86 6.02 -21.04
CA GLY A 75 4.76 6.73 -22.32
C GLY A 75 6.08 6.80 -23.12
N ASN A 76 7.22 6.99 -22.46
CA ASN A 76 8.52 6.95 -23.14
C ASN A 76 8.93 5.53 -23.56
N THR A 77 8.60 4.52 -22.76
CA THR A 77 8.87 3.11 -23.12
C THR A 77 8.10 2.74 -24.39
N LEU A 78 6.84 3.15 -24.49
CA LEU A 78 6.01 2.98 -25.70
C LEU A 78 6.57 3.78 -26.89
N LYS A 79 6.84 5.08 -26.72
CA LYS A 79 7.35 5.96 -27.79
C LYS A 79 8.68 5.47 -28.36
N LEU A 80 9.54 4.92 -27.50
CA LEU A 80 10.86 4.40 -27.88
C LEU A 80 10.85 2.90 -28.19
N ASN A 81 9.69 2.25 -28.19
CA ASN A 81 9.52 0.80 -28.39
C ASN A 81 10.44 -0.07 -27.52
N LYS A 82 10.65 0.34 -26.26
CA LYS A 82 11.51 -0.36 -25.29
C LYS A 82 10.79 -1.44 -24.50
N ASP A 83 9.53 -1.71 -24.83
CA ASP A 83 8.64 -2.68 -24.20
C ASP A 83 8.68 -4.06 -24.88
N HIS A 84 9.86 -4.49 -25.33
CA HIS A 84 10.03 -5.71 -26.14
C HIS A 84 9.44 -6.99 -25.53
N PHE A 85 9.33 -7.06 -24.20
CA PHE A 85 8.83 -8.22 -23.46
C PHE A 85 7.40 -8.07 -22.93
N VAL A 86 6.76 -6.91 -23.15
CA VAL A 86 5.37 -6.68 -22.72
C VAL A 86 4.45 -6.84 -23.92
N LYS A 87 3.55 -7.81 -23.85
CA LYS A 87 2.53 -8.00 -24.88
C LYS A 87 1.48 -6.89 -24.77
N ARG A 88 1.51 -5.95 -25.72
CA ARG A 88 0.51 -4.88 -25.81
C ARG A 88 -0.90 -5.48 -26.00
N GLY A 89 -1.92 -4.80 -25.48
CA GLY A 89 -3.33 -5.17 -25.66
C GLY A 89 -3.81 -6.36 -24.84
N GLN A 90 -3.03 -6.87 -23.87
CA GLN A 90 -3.51 -7.96 -23.00
C GLN A 90 -4.56 -7.52 -21.98
N VAL A 91 -4.52 -6.25 -21.56
CA VAL A 91 -5.44 -5.69 -20.58
C VAL A 91 -6.02 -4.41 -21.16
N GLU A 92 -7.24 -4.50 -21.65
CA GLU A 92 -7.99 -3.40 -22.26
C GLU A 92 -9.17 -2.97 -21.40
N HIS A 93 -9.75 -3.91 -20.64
CA HIS A 93 -10.89 -3.67 -19.78
C HIS A 93 -10.87 -4.56 -18.52
N ILE A 94 -11.10 -3.95 -17.35
CA ILE A 94 -11.08 -4.65 -16.06
C ILE A 94 -12.29 -4.30 -15.20
N CYS A 95 -12.73 -5.22 -14.34
CA CYS A 95 -13.84 -4.95 -13.41
C CYS A 95 -13.43 -3.97 -12.31
N PRO A 96 -14.39 -3.28 -11.66
CA PRO A 96 -14.13 -2.37 -10.54
C PRO A 96 -13.34 -3.03 -9.40
N ASP A 97 -13.60 -4.30 -9.08
CA ASP A 97 -12.89 -5.01 -8.00
C ASP A 97 -11.40 -5.15 -8.30
N CYS A 98 -11.06 -5.60 -9.52
CA CYS A 98 -9.68 -5.69 -9.96
C CYS A 98 -9.02 -4.31 -10.05
N ALA A 99 -9.76 -3.28 -10.47
CA ALA A 99 -9.26 -1.91 -10.53
C ALA A 99 -8.94 -1.35 -9.14
N ALA A 100 -9.77 -1.60 -8.13
CA ALA A 100 -9.51 -1.18 -6.76
C ALA A 100 -8.24 -1.84 -6.19
N ILE A 101 -8.04 -3.14 -6.45
CA ILE A 101 -6.84 -3.87 -6.04
C ILE A 101 -5.59 -3.36 -6.79
N ALA A 102 -5.69 -3.17 -8.10
CA ALA A 102 -4.60 -2.64 -8.93
C ALA A 102 -4.21 -1.22 -8.49
N LEU A 103 -5.21 -0.37 -8.24
CA LEU A 103 -5.03 0.99 -7.73
C LEU A 103 -4.35 1.00 -6.36
N PHE A 104 -4.81 0.17 -5.43
CA PHE A 104 -4.13 0.01 -4.13
C PHE A 104 -2.67 -0.43 -4.31
N THR A 105 -2.43 -1.38 -5.20
CA THR A 105 -1.10 -1.96 -5.46
C THR A 105 -0.14 -0.93 -6.04
N ILE A 106 -0.55 -0.17 -7.06
CA ILE A 106 0.29 0.86 -7.68
C ILE A 106 0.53 2.04 -6.74
N GLN A 107 -0.43 2.45 -5.91
CA GLN A 107 -0.22 3.51 -4.92
C GLN A 107 0.77 3.06 -3.83
N THR A 108 0.59 1.84 -3.31
CA THR A 108 1.37 1.30 -2.18
C THR A 108 2.81 0.94 -2.55
N ASN A 109 3.03 0.45 -3.78
CA ASN A 109 4.34 -0.02 -4.25
C ASN A 109 4.94 0.83 -5.39
N SER A 110 4.34 1.99 -5.66
CA SER A 110 4.63 2.89 -6.79
C SER A 110 6.13 2.89 -7.16
N PRO A 111 6.50 2.34 -8.34
CA PRO A 111 7.86 2.42 -8.86
C PRO A 111 8.28 3.86 -9.17
N ALA A 112 9.54 4.05 -9.54
CA ALA A 112 9.94 5.26 -10.24
C ALA A 112 9.32 5.25 -11.65
N GLY A 113 8.62 6.33 -12.04
CA GLY A 113 7.87 6.41 -13.30
C GLY A 113 8.37 7.46 -14.29
N GLY A 114 9.59 7.96 -14.14
CA GLY A 114 10.10 9.12 -14.87
C GLY A 114 9.85 10.45 -14.14
N ALA A 115 10.07 11.56 -14.85
CA ALA A 115 10.10 12.90 -14.25
C ALA A 115 8.77 13.28 -13.55
N GLY A 116 8.87 13.64 -12.26
CA GLY A 116 7.75 14.10 -11.45
C GLY A 116 6.83 12.99 -10.90
N TYR A 117 6.98 11.74 -11.32
CA TYR A 117 6.22 10.64 -10.75
C TYR A 117 6.82 10.17 -9.42
N ARG A 118 6.04 10.27 -8.35
CA ARG A 118 6.50 9.95 -6.99
C ARG A 118 6.42 8.44 -6.72
N VAL A 119 7.46 7.96 -6.05
CA VAL A 119 7.54 6.58 -5.54
C VAL A 119 6.64 6.39 -4.32
N GLY A 120 6.41 5.13 -3.94
CA GLY A 120 5.69 4.78 -2.72
C GLY A 120 6.26 5.46 -1.48
N MET A 121 5.45 5.60 -0.42
CA MET A 121 5.90 6.11 0.88
C MET A 121 7.12 5.37 1.45
N ARG A 122 7.29 4.11 1.06
CA ARG A 122 8.42 3.25 1.44
C ARG A 122 9.58 3.31 0.45
N GLY A 123 9.55 4.22 -0.51
CA GLY A 123 10.45 4.26 -1.67
C GLY A 123 10.03 3.30 -2.78
N GLY A 124 10.88 3.17 -3.81
CA GLY A 124 10.67 2.26 -4.94
C GLY A 124 11.20 0.86 -4.65
N GLY A 125 10.33 -0.15 -4.80
CA GLY A 125 10.64 -1.58 -4.62
C GLY A 125 10.86 -2.02 -3.16
N PRO A 126 10.07 -1.54 -2.19
CA PRO A 126 10.27 -1.88 -0.79
C PRO A 126 9.99 -3.36 -0.54
N LEU A 127 10.74 -3.96 0.38
CA LEU A 127 10.44 -5.27 0.94
C LEU A 127 9.26 -5.14 1.91
N THR A 128 8.23 -5.96 1.70
CA THR A 128 7.11 -6.12 2.62
C THR A 128 7.31 -7.42 3.38
N THR A 129 7.24 -7.36 4.71
CA THR A 129 7.37 -8.49 5.62
C THR A 129 6.11 -8.58 6.47
N LEU A 130 5.39 -9.69 6.35
CA LEU A 130 4.21 -10.02 7.15
C LEU A 130 4.51 -11.23 8.03
N VAL A 131 3.93 -11.23 9.23
CA VAL A 131 3.97 -12.33 10.18
C VAL A 131 2.86 -13.32 9.83
N VAL A 132 3.20 -14.60 9.76
CA VAL A 132 2.26 -15.69 9.46
C VAL A 132 2.43 -16.83 10.46
N PRO A 133 1.40 -17.66 10.71
CA PRO A 133 1.58 -18.88 11.49
C PRO A 133 2.41 -19.90 10.69
N LYS A 134 3.18 -20.78 11.35
CA LYS A 134 3.95 -21.82 10.65
C LYS A 134 3.06 -22.89 9.99
N GLU A 135 1.94 -23.22 10.64
CA GLU A 135 1.00 -24.23 10.18
C GLU A 135 -0.19 -23.53 9.51
N GLU A 136 0.09 -22.84 8.41
CA GLU A 136 -0.82 -21.87 7.78
C GLU A 136 -2.21 -22.39 7.45
N ASP A 137 -2.33 -23.66 7.07
CA ASP A 137 -3.61 -24.29 6.70
C ASP A 137 -4.56 -24.45 7.89
N LYS A 138 -4.04 -24.36 9.12
CA LYS A 138 -4.84 -24.46 10.35
C LYS A 138 -5.48 -23.14 10.77
N TYR A 139 -5.11 -22.04 10.13
CA TYR A 139 -5.55 -20.69 10.52
C TYR A 139 -6.40 -20.07 9.41
N PRO A 140 -7.62 -19.60 9.71
CA PRO A 140 -8.42 -18.82 8.77
C PRO A 140 -7.72 -17.50 8.41
N LEU A 141 -8.12 -16.92 7.28
CA LEU A 141 -7.54 -15.67 6.76
C LEU A 141 -7.54 -14.54 7.80
N TRP A 142 -8.63 -14.37 8.56
CA TRP A 142 -8.74 -13.28 9.54
C TRP A 142 -7.65 -13.36 10.62
N GLN A 143 -7.30 -14.56 11.10
CA GLN A 143 -6.20 -14.75 12.06
C GLN A 143 -4.85 -14.39 11.42
N LYS A 144 -4.61 -14.82 10.17
CA LYS A 144 -3.39 -14.44 9.44
C LYS A 144 -3.26 -12.91 9.29
N LEU A 145 -4.38 -12.21 9.05
CA LEU A 145 -4.41 -10.75 9.01
C LEU A 145 -4.16 -10.13 10.39
N TRP A 146 -4.80 -10.66 11.44
CA TRP A 146 -4.71 -10.16 12.82
C TRP A 146 -3.28 -10.17 13.39
N LEU A 147 -2.46 -11.15 13.01
CA LEU A 147 -1.02 -11.20 13.35
C LEU A 147 -0.24 -9.94 12.96
N ASN A 148 -0.77 -9.18 12.01
CA ASN A 148 -0.16 -7.98 11.46
C ASN A 148 -0.89 -6.69 11.86
N VAL A 149 -1.88 -6.77 12.75
CA VAL A 149 -2.51 -5.61 13.39
C VAL A 149 -1.71 -5.25 14.64
N LEU A 150 -1.38 -3.97 14.78
CA LEU A 150 -0.64 -3.40 15.89
C LEU A 150 -1.58 -2.68 16.86
N PRO A 151 -1.33 -2.77 18.18
CA PRO A 151 -2.05 -1.96 19.13
C PRO A 151 -1.85 -0.46 18.88
N LEU A 152 -2.90 0.32 19.09
CA LEU A 152 -2.89 1.77 19.01
C LEU A 152 -3.59 2.33 20.24
N ALA A 153 -2.92 3.27 20.93
CA ALA A 153 -3.42 3.81 22.18
C ALA A 153 -4.81 4.48 22.08
N GLN A 154 -5.19 4.95 20.89
CA GLN A 154 -6.48 5.56 20.64
C GLN A 154 -7.02 5.11 19.28
N LYS A 155 -8.29 4.71 19.24
CA LYS A 155 -8.99 4.38 18.00
C LYS A 155 -9.16 5.67 17.16
N PRO A 156 -8.96 5.59 15.83
CA PRO A 156 -9.16 6.74 14.97
C PRO A 156 -10.63 7.19 15.00
N THR A 157 -10.85 8.50 15.02
CA THR A 157 -12.18 9.11 14.99
C THR A 157 -12.51 9.62 13.58
N PRO A 158 -13.80 9.78 13.23
CA PRO A 158 -14.20 10.33 11.92
C PRO A 158 -13.57 11.69 11.58
N ALA A 159 -13.34 12.54 12.58
CA ALA A 159 -12.69 13.84 12.40
C ALA A 159 -11.24 13.73 11.87
N GLN A 160 -10.59 12.58 12.08
CA GLN A 160 -9.21 12.33 11.62
C GLN A 160 -9.16 11.64 10.26
N HIS A 161 -10.30 11.25 9.67
CA HIS A 161 -10.33 10.49 8.41
C HIS A 161 -9.58 11.19 7.27
N ALA A 162 -9.69 12.50 7.14
CA ALA A 162 -8.96 13.26 6.11
C ALA A 162 -7.43 13.27 6.29
N LEU A 163 -6.94 12.99 7.51
CA LEU A 163 -5.51 12.81 7.81
C LEU A 163 -5.04 11.36 7.64
N ILE A 164 -5.97 10.39 7.60
CA ILE A 164 -5.69 8.96 7.44
C ILE A 164 -5.78 8.56 5.95
N PHE A 165 -6.82 9.04 5.27
CA PHE A 165 -7.22 8.64 3.92
C PHE A 165 -6.98 9.82 2.95
N PRO A 166 -5.93 9.77 2.12
CA PRO A 166 -5.46 10.96 1.40
C PRO A 166 -6.42 11.48 0.34
N TRP A 167 -7.32 10.64 -0.16
CA TRP A 167 -8.28 11.00 -1.20
C TRP A 167 -9.50 11.77 -0.66
N LEU A 168 -9.62 11.95 0.66
CA LEU A 168 -10.72 12.72 1.27
C LEU A 168 -10.44 14.23 1.37
N ALA A 169 -9.24 14.67 1.03
CA ALA A 169 -8.82 16.07 1.07
C ALA A 169 -8.15 16.48 -0.25
N PRO A 170 -8.08 17.79 -0.57
CA PRO A 170 -7.36 18.28 -1.73
C PRO A 170 -5.95 17.69 -1.82
N THR A 171 -5.59 17.21 -3.02
CA THR A 171 -4.39 16.41 -3.16
C THR A 171 -3.14 17.29 -2.99
N LYS A 172 -2.30 16.98 -2.01
CA LYS A 172 -1.01 17.66 -1.82
C LYS A 172 -0.09 17.36 -3.01
N THR A 173 0.19 18.37 -3.82
CA THR A 173 1.10 18.26 -4.97
C THR A 173 2.52 18.68 -4.61
N SER A 174 3.48 18.05 -5.29
CA SER A 174 4.92 18.25 -5.05
C SER A 174 5.61 19.04 -6.17
N ASP A 175 4.82 19.83 -6.90
CA ASP A 175 5.25 20.85 -7.85
C ASP A 175 5.81 22.09 -7.14
N LYS A 176 5.32 22.37 -5.92
CA LYS A 176 5.81 23.44 -5.04
C LYS A 176 6.71 22.88 -3.95
N ALA A 177 7.81 23.58 -3.66
CA ALA A 177 8.71 23.24 -2.56
C ALA A 177 7.97 23.34 -1.21
N GLY A 178 8.29 22.44 -0.27
CA GLY A 178 7.73 22.44 1.09
C GLY A 178 6.44 21.63 1.29
N ASN A 179 5.78 21.17 0.22
CA ASN A 179 4.55 20.36 0.29
C ASN A 179 4.84 18.86 0.49
N VAL A 180 5.60 18.54 1.54
CA VAL A 180 5.96 17.15 1.88
C VAL A 180 5.01 16.62 2.95
N VAL A 181 4.60 15.36 2.82
CA VAL A 181 3.79 14.66 3.82
C VAL A 181 4.70 13.82 4.71
N THR A 182 4.70 14.14 5.99
CA THR A 182 5.54 13.52 7.01
C THR A 182 4.67 13.04 8.18
N PRO A 183 5.18 12.15 9.06
CA PRO A 183 4.42 11.72 10.23
C PRO A 183 3.95 12.85 11.16
N GLU A 184 4.59 14.02 11.10
CA GLU A 184 4.25 15.19 11.92
C GLU A 184 3.04 15.97 11.39
N ASN A 185 2.68 15.80 10.11
CA ASN A 185 1.59 16.55 9.46
C ASN A 185 0.48 15.66 8.87
N ALA A 186 0.45 14.41 9.29
CA ALA A 186 -0.46 13.35 8.86
C ALA A 186 -0.80 12.43 10.04
N HIS A 187 -1.82 11.58 9.88
CA HIS A 187 -2.09 10.54 10.86
C HIS A 187 -1.16 9.33 10.62
N PRO A 188 -0.61 8.67 11.67
CA PRO A 188 0.25 7.49 11.51
C PRO A 188 -0.36 6.36 10.67
N LEU A 189 -1.70 6.22 10.70
CA LEU A 189 -2.43 5.23 9.91
C LEU A 189 -2.41 5.50 8.39
N GLN A 190 -2.05 6.70 7.95
CA GLN A 190 -1.83 6.98 6.53
C GLN A 190 -0.70 6.11 5.95
N ALA A 191 0.16 5.53 6.79
CA ALA A 191 1.15 4.54 6.37
C ALA A 191 0.54 3.39 5.56
N TYR A 192 -0.69 2.97 5.89
CA TYR A 192 -1.40 1.89 5.19
C TYR A 192 -2.08 2.32 3.88
N TRP A 193 -2.13 3.63 3.62
CA TRP A 193 -2.97 4.26 2.60
C TRP A 193 -2.21 5.31 1.77
N GLY A 194 -0.88 5.20 1.69
CA GLY A 194 -0.06 6.12 0.93
C GLY A 194 -0.53 6.22 -0.53
N MET A 195 -0.64 7.46 -1.04
CA MET A 195 -1.23 7.78 -2.33
C MET A 195 -0.31 8.71 -3.14
N PRO A 196 0.89 8.26 -3.54
CA PRO A 196 1.89 9.10 -4.21
C PRO A 196 1.52 9.46 -5.65
N ARG A 197 0.66 8.68 -6.32
CA ARG A 197 0.27 8.89 -7.71
C ARG A 197 -1.07 9.62 -7.78
N ARG A 198 -1.18 10.54 -8.74
CA ARG A 198 -2.43 11.19 -9.09
C ARG A 198 -3.06 10.39 -10.21
N ILE A 199 -4.11 9.65 -9.89
CA ILE A 199 -4.83 8.76 -10.79
C ILE A 199 -6.31 9.05 -10.66
N GLU A 200 -7.02 9.05 -11.77
CA GLU A 200 -8.48 9.17 -11.83
C GLU A 200 -9.00 8.14 -12.84
N LEU A 201 -9.97 7.32 -12.44
CA LEU A 201 -10.57 6.32 -13.32
C LEU A 201 -11.82 6.88 -13.97
N ASP A 202 -12.09 6.48 -15.20
CA ASP A 202 -13.31 6.87 -15.91
C ASP A 202 -14.41 5.83 -15.71
N PHE A 203 -15.42 6.19 -14.91
CA PHE A 203 -16.61 5.36 -14.69
C PHE A 203 -17.74 5.67 -15.68
N THR A 204 -17.62 6.73 -16.49
CA THR A 204 -18.66 7.16 -17.43
C THR A 204 -18.59 6.37 -18.75
N LYS A 205 -17.39 5.94 -19.14
CA LYS A 205 -17.16 5.11 -20.32
C LYS A 205 -16.81 3.69 -19.91
N THR A 206 -17.81 2.82 -19.91
CA THR A 206 -17.67 1.40 -19.55
C THR A 206 -18.19 0.47 -20.66
N VAL A 207 -17.79 -0.80 -20.60
CA VAL A 207 -18.25 -1.84 -21.52
C VAL A 207 -18.65 -3.10 -20.77
N ALA A 208 -19.70 -3.78 -21.20
CA ALA A 208 -20.03 -5.11 -20.68
C ALA A 208 -19.11 -6.16 -21.31
N GLY A 209 -18.68 -7.15 -20.54
CA GLY A 209 -17.84 -8.23 -21.06
C GLY A 209 -17.15 -9.02 -19.96
N VAL A 210 -16.01 -9.62 -20.30
CA VAL A 210 -15.20 -10.42 -19.37
C VAL A 210 -13.98 -9.62 -18.91
N CYS A 211 -13.74 -9.52 -17.61
CA CYS A 211 -12.55 -8.85 -17.06
C CYS A 211 -11.27 -9.54 -17.52
N ASN A 212 -10.30 -8.78 -18.06
CA ASN A 212 -9.03 -9.36 -18.51
C ASN A 212 -8.13 -9.87 -17.37
N LEU A 213 -8.42 -9.52 -16.11
CA LEU A 213 -7.62 -9.92 -14.95
C LEU A 213 -8.20 -11.12 -14.19
N CYS A 214 -9.48 -11.09 -13.82
CA CYS A 214 -10.10 -12.19 -13.07
C CYS A 214 -10.85 -13.20 -13.96
N GLY A 215 -11.21 -12.85 -15.20
CA GLY A 215 -11.99 -13.70 -16.07
C GLY A 215 -13.51 -13.71 -15.80
N ASP A 216 -13.98 -12.92 -14.84
CA ASP A 216 -15.41 -12.81 -14.53
C ASP A 216 -16.14 -11.87 -15.49
N SER A 217 -17.41 -12.18 -15.76
CA SER A 217 -18.29 -11.30 -16.53
C SER A 217 -18.76 -10.12 -15.68
N HIS A 218 -18.72 -8.91 -16.24
CA HIS A 218 -19.17 -7.69 -15.56
C HIS A 218 -19.90 -6.75 -16.54
N PRO A 219 -20.98 -6.07 -16.13
CA PRO A 219 -21.75 -5.18 -17.01
C PRO A 219 -21.04 -3.84 -17.32
N SER A 220 -20.09 -3.44 -16.49
CA SER A 220 -19.43 -2.12 -16.57
C SER A 220 -17.93 -2.25 -16.28
N LEU A 221 -17.17 -2.74 -17.24
CA LEU A 221 -15.71 -2.80 -17.18
C LEU A 221 -15.09 -1.44 -17.49
N LEU A 222 -14.05 -1.09 -16.74
CA LEU A 222 -13.29 0.15 -16.86
C LEU A 222 -12.25 0.00 -17.96
N LEU A 223 -12.18 0.98 -18.87
CA LEU A 223 -11.28 0.94 -20.04
C LEU A 223 -10.12 1.93 -19.97
N GLN A 224 -10.31 3.04 -19.25
CA GLN A 224 -9.39 4.16 -19.30
C GLN A 224 -9.24 4.90 -17.98
N MET A 225 -8.13 5.62 -17.86
CA MET A 225 -7.77 6.42 -16.69
C MET A 225 -7.01 7.67 -17.10
N ARG A 226 -7.03 8.68 -16.24
CA ARG A 226 -6.16 9.86 -16.29
C ARG A 226 -5.09 9.75 -15.24
N SER A 227 -3.89 10.25 -15.54
CA SER A 227 -2.80 10.31 -14.58
C SER A 227 -1.95 11.56 -14.79
N LYS A 228 -1.43 12.09 -13.68
CA LYS A 228 -0.61 13.30 -13.70
C LYS A 228 0.61 13.14 -12.79
N ASN A 229 1.71 13.75 -13.20
CA ASN A 229 2.91 13.83 -12.38
C ASN A 229 2.73 14.80 -11.20
N TYR A 230 3.76 14.88 -10.35
CA TYR A 230 3.83 15.73 -9.16
C TYR A 230 2.74 15.42 -8.11
N GLY A 231 2.49 14.13 -7.86
CA GLY A 231 1.65 13.69 -6.75
C GLY A 231 2.29 13.88 -5.38
N VAL A 232 1.77 13.19 -4.36
CA VAL A 232 2.17 13.38 -2.97
C VAL A 232 3.62 12.93 -2.76
N GLN A 233 4.45 13.83 -2.21
CA GLN A 233 5.80 13.49 -1.78
C GLN A 233 5.77 13.09 -0.30
N TYR A 234 6.09 11.83 -0.02
CA TYR A 234 6.24 11.33 1.33
C TYR A 234 7.70 11.38 1.78
N ASP A 235 7.94 11.73 3.03
CA ASP A 235 9.28 11.71 3.62
C ASP A 235 9.25 11.26 5.09
N SER A 236 10.37 10.68 5.55
CA SER A 236 10.60 10.33 6.95
C SER A 236 9.60 9.32 7.56
N TRP A 237 8.90 8.53 6.72
CA TRP A 237 7.95 7.51 7.16
C TRP A 237 8.59 6.16 7.51
N ILE A 238 8.19 5.60 8.65
CA ILE A 238 8.49 4.21 9.05
C ILE A 238 7.22 3.36 8.98
N HIS A 239 7.02 2.72 7.82
CA HIS A 239 5.87 1.88 7.54
C HIS A 239 5.91 0.59 8.38
N PRO A 240 4.77 0.14 8.93
CA PRO A 240 4.68 -1.04 9.79
C PRO A 240 5.12 -2.38 9.19
N PHE A 241 5.21 -2.51 7.87
CA PHE A 241 5.44 -3.77 7.15
C PHE A 241 6.77 -3.80 6.42
N SER A 242 7.60 -2.76 6.54
CA SER A 242 8.92 -2.77 5.91
C SER A 242 10.01 -2.80 6.96
N PRO A 243 11.06 -3.60 6.75
CA PRO A 243 12.31 -3.46 7.48
C PRO A 243 13.08 -2.24 6.95
N TYR A 244 13.88 -1.62 7.79
CA TYR A 244 14.61 -0.39 7.51
C TYR A 244 16.08 -0.48 7.90
N ARG A 245 16.91 0.30 7.21
CA ARG A 245 18.31 0.56 7.58
C ARG A 245 18.60 2.05 7.65
N GLN A 246 19.54 2.43 8.50
CA GLN A 246 20.07 3.77 8.63
C GLN A 246 21.60 3.70 8.61
N ALA A 247 22.25 4.55 7.82
CA ALA A 247 23.70 4.57 7.75
C ALA A 247 24.30 5.14 9.04
N LEU A 248 25.34 4.49 9.59
CA LEU A 248 25.99 4.93 10.83
C LEU A 248 26.98 6.08 10.62
N LYS A 249 27.45 6.29 9.38
CA LYS A 249 28.42 7.34 9.06
C LYS A 249 27.85 8.75 9.27
N ASP A 250 26.54 8.88 9.25
CA ASP A 250 25.83 10.15 9.44
C ASP A 250 24.62 9.91 10.37
N PRO A 251 24.64 10.46 11.61
CA PRO A 251 23.53 10.33 12.55
C PRO A 251 22.20 10.91 12.03
N SER A 252 22.25 11.84 11.09
CA SER A 252 21.09 12.47 10.44
C SER A 252 20.59 11.70 9.21
N ALA A 253 21.26 10.61 8.83
CA ALA A 253 20.85 9.80 7.69
C ALA A 253 19.40 9.31 7.88
N PRO A 254 18.55 9.38 6.85
CA PRO A 254 17.19 8.89 6.95
C PRO A 254 17.15 7.36 7.05
N TRP A 255 16.08 6.85 7.63
CA TRP A 255 15.77 5.44 7.55
C TRP A 255 15.26 5.08 6.15
N LEU A 256 15.94 4.14 5.51
CA LEU A 256 15.57 3.66 4.18
C LEU A 256 15.01 2.24 4.29
N ALA A 257 13.84 2.02 3.70
CA ALA A 257 13.28 0.68 3.62
C ALA A 257 14.25 -0.24 2.86
N LEU A 258 14.41 -1.47 3.33
CA LEU A 258 15.15 -2.47 2.56
C LEU A 258 14.36 -2.76 1.29
N LYS A 259 15.09 -2.90 0.19
CA LYS A 259 14.53 -3.21 -1.13
C LYS A 259 14.72 -4.68 -1.42
N GLY A 260 13.88 -5.21 -2.33
CA GLY A 260 14.18 -6.47 -2.98
C GLY A 260 15.54 -6.43 -3.69
N GLN A 261 16.30 -7.51 -3.64
CA GLN A 261 17.54 -7.65 -4.40
C GLN A 261 17.36 -8.69 -5.51
N PRO A 262 17.96 -8.49 -6.69
CA PRO A 262 18.10 -9.54 -7.69
C PRO A 262 18.80 -10.76 -7.06
N GLY A 263 18.18 -11.94 -7.15
CA GLY A 263 18.66 -13.16 -6.50
C GLY A 263 18.02 -13.47 -5.13
N GLY A 264 17.13 -12.61 -4.63
CA GLY A 264 16.37 -12.85 -3.40
C GLY A 264 17.08 -12.40 -2.12
N LEU A 265 16.60 -12.90 -0.98
CA LEU A 265 17.19 -12.62 0.34
C LEU A 265 18.22 -13.68 0.69
N ASN A 266 19.41 -13.26 1.12
CA ASN A 266 20.45 -14.18 1.54
C ASN A 266 20.36 -14.42 3.05
N TYR A 267 20.94 -15.53 3.55
CA TYR A 267 20.95 -15.85 4.98
C TYR A 267 21.47 -14.71 5.87
N LYS A 268 22.47 -13.96 5.38
CA LYS A 268 23.04 -12.79 6.07
C LYS A 268 22.02 -11.67 6.34
N ASP A 269 20.99 -11.56 5.50
CA ASP A 269 19.96 -10.53 5.57
C ASP A 269 18.87 -10.91 6.58
N TRP A 270 18.70 -12.21 6.84
CA TRP A 270 17.65 -12.77 7.70
C TRP A 270 17.63 -12.19 9.11
N LEU A 271 18.82 -11.99 9.71
CA LEU A 271 18.91 -11.41 11.05
C LEU A 271 18.39 -9.96 11.09
N GLY A 272 18.59 -9.19 10.01
CA GLY A 272 18.05 -7.82 9.90
C GLY A 272 16.54 -7.77 9.73
N LEU A 273 15.92 -8.89 9.32
CA LEU A 273 14.47 -9.03 9.17
C LEU A 273 13.77 -9.50 10.46
N LEU A 274 14.51 -10.05 11.43
CA LEU A 274 13.94 -10.59 12.67
C LEU A 274 14.20 -9.73 13.90
N MET A 275 15.34 -9.03 13.96
CA MET A 275 15.73 -8.28 15.14
C MET A 275 16.49 -7.00 14.79
N LYS A 276 16.41 -6.04 15.71
CA LYS A 276 17.27 -4.85 15.64
C LYS A 276 18.72 -5.31 15.75
N ARG A 277 19.57 -4.80 14.87
CA ARG A 277 21.01 -5.09 14.86
C ARG A 277 21.77 -3.91 14.29
N GLU A 278 23.04 -3.84 14.60
CA GLU A 278 23.98 -2.93 13.98
C GLU A 278 25.11 -3.76 13.36
N ASP A 279 25.57 -3.33 12.19
CA ASP A 279 26.83 -3.78 11.62
C ASP A 279 27.80 -2.59 11.51
N LYS A 280 28.95 -2.79 10.83
CA LYS A 280 29.97 -1.74 10.67
C LYS A 280 29.45 -0.47 9.97
N PHE A 281 28.39 -0.57 9.17
CA PHE A 281 27.93 0.48 8.28
C PHE A 281 26.49 0.94 8.56
N ASN A 282 25.62 0.06 9.07
CA ASN A 282 24.20 0.32 9.19
C ASN A 282 23.64 -0.12 10.54
N ARG A 283 22.71 0.68 11.06
CA ARG A 283 21.69 0.23 12.01
C ARG A 283 20.51 -0.32 11.23
N MET A 284 20.03 -1.50 11.59
CA MET A 284 18.89 -2.16 10.96
C MET A 284 17.78 -2.42 11.96
N GLN A 285 16.53 -2.29 11.50
CA GLN A 285 15.35 -2.68 12.25
C GLN A 285 14.38 -3.45 11.35
N PRO A 286 13.76 -4.52 11.87
CA PRO A 286 12.74 -5.24 11.13
C PRO A 286 11.43 -4.44 11.13
N ALA A 287 10.45 -4.90 10.37
CA ALA A 287 9.13 -4.30 10.36
C ALA A 287 8.49 -4.28 11.76
N LYS A 288 7.65 -3.28 12.03
CA LYS A 288 7.02 -3.09 13.35
C LYS A 288 6.19 -4.31 13.75
N VAL A 289 5.48 -4.94 12.81
CA VAL A 289 4.71 -6.18 13.05
C VAL A 289 5.59 -7.34 13.49
N VAL A 290 6.80 -7.47 12.95
CA VAL A 290 7.76 -8.52 13.33
C VAL A 290 8.29 -8.25 14.74
N LEU A 291 8.60 -7.00 15.08
CA LEU A 291 8.98 -6.64 16.45
C LEU A 291 7.88 -6.95 17.46
N ALA A 292 6.62 -6.63 17.13
CA ALA A 292 5.47 -6.91 17.99
C ALA A 292 5.26 -8.42 18.18
N ALA A 293 5.50 -9.23 17.15
CA ALA A 293 5.31 -10.66 17.19
C ALA A 293 6.50 -11.45 17.80
N ARG A 294 7.63 -10.81 18.15
CA ARG A 294 8.88 -11.49 18.55
C ARG A 294 8.73 -12.48 19.72
N ARG A 295 7.78 -12.25 20.62
CA ARG A 295 7.55 -13.13 21.80
C ARG A 295 6.62 -14.30 21.50
N ARG A 296 5.93 -14.29 20.37
CA ARG A 296 4.99 -15.32 19.96
C ARG A 296 5.75 -16.49 19.33
N LYS A 297 5.32 -17.71 19.64
CA LYS A 297 5.93 -18.96 19.14
C LYS A 297 5.22 -19.44 17.87
N LYS A 298 5.87 -20.34 17.12
CA LYS A 298 5.32 -21.00 15.92
C LYS A 298 4.87 -20.03 14.82
N LEU A 299 5.61 -18.94 14.64
CA LEU A 299 5.41 -18.00 13.55
C LEU A 299 6.50 -18.15 12.46
N GLY A 300 6.14 -17.74 11.26
CA GLY A 300 7.01 -17.55 10.10
C GLY A 300 6.84 -16.14 9.53
N LEU A 301 7.55 -15.86 8.44
CA LEU A 301 7.46 -14.59 7.73
C LEU A 301 7.15 -14.81 6.25
N TRP A 302 6.23 -14.02 5.73
CA TRP A 302 6.09 -13.80 4.30
C TRP A 302 6.87 -12.55 3.90
N CYS A 303 7.77 -12.70 2.95
CA CYS A 303 8.61 -11.62 2.44
C CYS A 303 8.37 -11.48 0.93
N PHE A 304 7.86 -10.34 0.49
CA PHE A 304 7.62 -10.07 -0.93
C PHE A 304 8.00 -8.65 -1.30
N CYS A 305 8.49 -8.49 -2.53
CA CYS A 305 8.92 -7.22 -3.08
C CYS A 305 8.70 -7.22 -4.59
N LEU A 306 8.55 -6.04 -5.16
CA LEU A 306 8.64 -5.85 -6.61
C LEU A 306 10.09 -5.46 -6.91
N GLY A 307 10.84 -6.42 -7.45
CA GLY A 307 12.20 -6.19 -7.91
C GLY A 307 12.16 -5.46 -9.25
N TYR A 308 12.85 -4.33 -9.33
CA TYR A 308 13.10 -3.64 -10.59
C TYR A 308 14.55 -3.96 -10.98
N GLY A 309 14.69 -4.77 -12.03
CA GLY A 309 15.98 -5.08 -12.65
C GLY A 309 16.48 -3.94 -13.52
#